data_AF-A0A842XJP9-F1
#
_entry.id   AF-A0A842XJP9-F1
#
_cell.length_a   1.000
_cell.length_b   1.000
_cell.length_c   1.000
_cell.angle_alpha   90.00
_cell.angle_beta   90.00
_cell.angle_gamma   90.00
#
_symmetry.space_group_name_H-M   'P 1'
#
loop_
_entity.id
_entity.type
_entity.pdbx_description
1 polymer ?
#
loop_
_entity_poly.entity_id
_entity_poly.type
_entity_poly.pdbx_seq_one_letter_code
_entity_poly.pdbx_strand_id
1 'polypeptide(L)'
;MHLSYIAHHTLLLRVYKIYRYFITHTAEQEAAARASKEQLQRSARYKRAIITEIRPASQFWRAEGYHQRYFEKQGLTRCNVEK
;
A
#
# COMPACT_ATOMS: atom_id res chain seq x y z
N MET A 1 -20.12 24.82 -21.46
CA MET A 1 -18.64 24.66 -21.48
C MET A 1 -18.06 24.83 -20.07
N HIS A 2 -18.18 23.85 -19.16
CA HIS A 2 -17.27 23.79 -17.99
C HIS A 2 -17.33 22.49 -17.17
N LEU A 3 -18.36 21.65 -17.35
CA LEU A 3 -18.49 20.41 -16.56
C LEU A 3 -17.84 19.17 -17.19
N SER A 4 -17.54 19.20 -18.50
CA SER A 4 -16.93 18.07 -19.21
C SER A 4 -15.42 17.90 -18.92
N TYR A 5 -14.73 18.97 -18.54
CA TYR A 5 -13.27 18.96 -18.32
C TYR A 5 -12.88 18.37 -16.95
N ILE A 6 -13.70 18.59 -15.91
CA ILE A 6 -13.50 18.01 -14.57
C ILE A 6 -13.73 16.48 -14.59
N ALA A 7 -14.69 16.01 -15.40
CA ALA A 7 -15.01 14.60 -15.55
C ALA A 7 -13.86 13.78 -16.19
N HIS A 8 -13.10 14.36 -17.13
CA HIS A 8 -11.98 13.68 -17.79
C HIS A 8 -10.67 13.72 -16.97
N HIS A 9 -10.40 14.79 -16.21
CA HIS A 9 -9.18 14.87 -15.40
C HIS A 9 -9.25 13.99 -14.13
N THR A 10 -10.45 13.79 -13.58
CA THR A 10 -10.67 12.87 -12.45
C THR A 10 -10.57 11.39 -12.86
N LEU A 11 -10.75 11.10 -14.16
CA LEU A 11 -10.71 9.74 -14.71
C LEU A 11 -9.30 9.12 -14.75
N LEU A 12 -8.23 9.93 -14.80
CA LEU A 12 -6.84 9.43 -14.80
C LEU A 12 -6.34 8.98 -13.42
N LEU A 13 -7.02 9.36 -12.33
CA LEU A 13 -6.76 8.83 -10.98
C LEU A 13 -7.18 7.35 -10.84
N ARG A 14 -7.83 6.76 -11.86
CA ARG A 14 -8.42 5.40 -11.85
C ARG A 14 -7.57 4.30 -12.50
N VAL A 15 -6.52 4.58 -13.27
CA VAL A 15 -5.92 3.52 -14.12
C VAL A 15 -4.76 2.76 -13.45
N TYR A 16 -4.05 3.34 -12.48
CA TYR A 16 -2.93 2.65 -11.80
C TYR A 16 -2.93 2.87 -10.29
N LYS A 17 -4.09 2.66 -9.65
CA LYS A 17 -4.17 2.67 -8.18
C LYS A 17 -3.42 1.44 -7.67
N ILE A 18 -2.11 1.57 -7.45
CA ILE A 18 -1.29 0.56 -6.78
C ILE A 18 -1.80 0.51 -5.32
N TYR A 19 -2.70 -0.41 -5.04
CA TYR A 19 -3.28 -0.58 -3.71
C TYR A 19 -2.20 -1.07 -2.76
N ARG A 20 -1.76 -0.19 -1.85
CA ARG A 20 -0.88 -0.58 -0.76
C ARG A 20 -1.71 -0.64 0.52
N TYR A 21 -1.83 -1.85 1.06
CA TYR A 21 -2.51 -2.11 2.32
C TYR A 21 -1.48 -2.28 3.44
N PHE A 22 -1.83 -1.79 4.62
CA PHE A 22 -1.18 -2.13 5.88
C PHE A 22 -2.17 -2.97 6.68
N ILE A 23 -1.76 -4.20 7.00
CA ILE A 23 -2.63 -5.19 7.65
C ILE A 23 -2.34 -5.21 9.15
N THR A 24 -3.40 -5.17 9.97
CA THR A 24 -3.31 -5.15 11.44
C THR A 24 -3.92 -6.42 12.03
N HIS A 25 -3.33 -6.94 13.10
CA HIS A 25 -3.83 -8.12 13.82
C HIS A 25 -4.43 -7.76 15.19
N THR A 26 -4.17 -6.55 15.70
CA THR A 26 -4.72 -6.06 16.98
C THR A 26 -5.19 -4.61 16.85
N ALA A 27 -6.02 -4.17 17.80
CA ALA A 27 -6.50 -2.80 17.85
C ALA A 27 -5.37 -1.79 18.11
N GLU A 28 -4.37 -2.16 18.92
CA GLU A 28 -3.20 -1.34 19.21
C GLU A 28 -2.35 -1.12 17.96
N GLN A 29 -2.17 -2.16 17.14
CA GLN A 29 -1.49 -2.04 15.85
C GLN A 29 -2.24 -1.09 14.91
N GLU A 30 -3.56 -1.17 14.88
CA GLU A 30 -4.37 -0.28 14.07
C GLU A 30 -4.28 1.18 14.52
N ALA A 31 -4.42 1.43 15.82
CA ALA A 31 -4.27 2.77 16.40
C ALA A 31 -2.88 3.36 16.10
N ALA A 32 -1.82 2.57 16.30
CA ALA A 32 -0.45 2.99 16.01
C ALA A 32 -0.24 3.28 14.51
N ALA A 33 -0.77 2.43 13.62
CA ALA A 33 -0.67 2.63 12.18
C ALA A 33 -1.39 3.90 11.72
N ARG A 34 -2.59 4.18 12.26
CA ARG A 34 -3.36 5.39 11.95
C ARG A 34 -2.63 6.64 12.43
N ALA A 35 -2.15 6.64 13.68
CA ALA A 35 -1.38 7.75 14.24
C ALA A 35 -0.12 8.06 13.41
N SER A 36 0.64 7.01 13.03
CA SER A 36 1.82 7.14 12.19
C SER A 36 1.50 7.71 10.81
N LYS A 37 0.43 7.22 10.15
CA LYS A 37 -0.04 7.73 8.86
C LYS A 37 -0.40 9.21 8.95
N GLU A 38 -1.13 9.61 9.98
CA GLU A 38 -1.51 11.02 10.17
C GLU A 38 -0.31 11.92 10.45
N GLN A 39 0.62 11.49 11.31
CA GLN A 39 1.84 12.23 11.59
C GLN A 39 2.63 12.44 10.29
N LEU A 40 2.75 11.40 9.46
CA LEU A 40 3.47 11.48 8.20
C LEU A 40 2.74 12.37 7.18
N GLN A 41 1.40 12.32 7.15
CA GLN A 41 0.60 13.20 6.31
C GLN A 41 0.76 14.68 6.72
N ARG A 42 0.79 14.95 8.04
CA ARG A 42 0.99 16.28 8.61
C ARG A 42 2.41 16.80 8.43
N SER A 43 3.41 15.92 8.32
CA SER A 43 4.80 16.31 8.13
C SER A 43 5.09 17.02 6.80
N ALA A 44 4.14 17.03 5.85
CA ALA A 44 4.29 17.57 4.50
C ALA A 44 5.48 16.97 3.71
N ARG A 45 6.09 15.87 4.21
CA ARG A 45 7.19 15.15 3.55
C ARG A 45 6.81 14.66 2.15
N TYR A 46 5.53 14.34 1.94
CA TYR A 46 5.01 13.89 0.66
C TYR A 46 4.09 14.94 0.07
N LYS A 47 4.35 15.32 -1.19
CA LYS A 47 3.50 16.25 -1.95
C LYS A 47 2.11 15.67 -2.25
N ARG A 48 1.98 14.34 -2.29
CA ARG A 48 0.72 13.62 -2.54
C ARG A 48 0.20 13.04 -1.24
N ALA A 49 -1.12 12.95 -1.14
CA ALA A 49 -1.77 12.29 -0.01
C ALA A 49 -1.32 10.83 0.12
N ILE A 50 -1.12 10.39 1.35
CA ILE A 50 -0.82 9.00 1.68
C ILE A 50 -2.13 8.22 1.58
N ILE A 51 -2.28 7.52 0.45
CA ILE A 51 -3.47 6.71 0.15
C ILE A 51 -3.40 5.29 0.72
N THR A 52 -2.35 4.95 1.48
CA THR A 52 -2.20 3.64 2.12
C THR A 52 -3.42 3.33 2.97
N GLU A 53 -4.01 2.18 2.75
CA GLU A 53 -5.20 1.74 3.45
C GLU A 53 -4.83 0.85 4.64
N ILE A 54 -5.42 1.10 5.81
CA ILE A 54 -5.18 0.33 7.03
C ILE A 54 -6.40 -0.55 7.25
N ARG A 55 -6.22 -1.87 7.28
CA ARG A 55 -7.31 -2.83 7.45
C ARG A 55 -6.92 -3.96 8.40
N PRO A 56 -7.88 -4.53 9.14
CA PRO A 56 -7.64 -5.75 9.90
C PRO A 56 -7.28 -6.91 8.97
N ALA A 57 -6.54 -7.88 9.50
CA ALA A 57 -6.17 -9.10 8.80
C ALA A 57 -7.42 -9.88 8.40
N SER A 58 -7.57 -10.08 7.09
CA SER A 58 -8.52 -11.03 6.54
C SER A 58 -7.90 -12.43 6.50
N GLN A 59 -8.70 -13.40 6.05
CA GLN A 59 -8.18 -14.72 5.74
C GLN A 59 -6.96 -14.62 4.81
N PHE A 60 -5.87 -15.26 5.23
CA PHE A 60 -4.62 -15.34 4.47
C PHE A 60 -4.50 -16.72 3.84
N TRP A 61 -4.36 -16.75 2.53
CA TRP A 61 -4.12 -17.98 1.77
C TRP A 61 -2.64 -18.18 1.59
N ARG A 62 -2.13 -19.30 2.14
CA ARG A 62 -0.72 -19.65 2.01
C ARG A 62 -0.39 -19.84 0.53
N ALA A 63 0.61 -19.12 0.03
CA ALA A 63 1.13 -19.32 -1.32
C ALA A 63 1.72 -20.74 -1.49
N GLU A 64 1.67 -21.26 -2.71
CA GLU A 64 2.18 -22.58 -3.07
C GLU A 64 3.62 -22.81 -2.63
N GLY A 65 3.97 -24.08 -2.41
CA GLY A 65 5.28 -24.46 -1.89
C GLY A 65 6.44 -23.92 -2.72
N TYR A 66 6.29 -23.79 -4.04
CA TYR A 66 7.28 -23.19 -4.93
C TYR A 66 7.64 -21.75 -4.54
N HIS A 67 6.64 -20.91 -4.21
CA HIS A 67 6.84 -19.51 -3.84
C HIS A 67 7.46 -19.34 -2.45
N GLN A 68 7.30 -20.33 -1.58
CA GLN A 68 7.88 -20.29 -0.23
C GLN A 68 9.40 -20.39 -0.31
N ARG A 69 10.09 -19.47 0.37
CA ARG A 69 11.55 -19.38 0.42
C ARG A 69 12.18 -19.37 -0.99
N TYR A 70 11.53 -18.70 -1.93
CA TYR A 70 11.99 -18.64 -3.33
C TYR A 70 13.45 -18.18 -3.44
N PHE A 71 13.82 -17.09 -2.74
CA PHE A 71 15.20 -16.57 -2.78
C PHE A 71 16.24 -17.59 -2.30
N GLU A 72 15.99 -18.28 -1.19
CA GLU A 72 16.88 -19.33 -0.68
C GLU A 72 17.02 -20.48 -1.68
N LYS A 73 15.90 -20.93 -2.27
CA LYS A 73 15.89 -22.02 -3.25
C LYS A 73 16.60 -21.68 -4.56
N GLN A 74 16.56 -20.43 -4.97
CA GLN A 74 17.20 -19.95 -6.20
C GLN A 74 18.64 -19.43 -5.97
N GLY A 75 19.17 -19.50 -4.74
CA GLY A 75 20.49 -18.95 -4.41
C GLY A 75 20.59 -17.42 -4.60
N LEU A 76 19.44 -16.73 -4.60
CA LEU A 76 19.35 -15.30 -4.84
C LEU A 76 19.52 -14.54 -3.52
N THR A 77 20.46 -13.61 -3.47
CA THR A 77 20.77 -12.82 -2.25
C THR A 77 20.04 -11.48 -2.19
N ARG A 78 19.48 -11.01 -3.30
CA ARG A 78 18.72 -9.75 -3.34
C ARG A 78 17.52 -9.84 -4.27
N CYS A 79 16.51 -9.07 -3.93
CA CYS A 79 15.47 -8.61 -4.86
C CYS A 79 15.77 -7.16 -5.25
N ASN A 80 15.37 -6.70 -6.44
CA ASN A 80 15.53 -5.31 -6.85
C ASN A 80 14.49 -4.41 -6.16
N VAL A 81 14.57 -4.33 -4.83
CA VAL A 81 13.79 -3.41 -4.01
C VAL A 81 14.57 -2.11 -3.99
N GLU A 82 14.25 -1.21 -4.92
CA GLU A 82 14.78 0.15 -4.89
C GLU A 82 14.34 0.84 -3.58
N LYS A 83 15.28 1.54 -2.92
CA LYS A 83 15.07 2.22 -1.64
C LYS A 83 14.34 3.54 -1.82
#